data_AF-A0A540V806-F1
#
_entry.id   AF-A0A540V806-F1
#
_cell.length_a   1.000
_cell.length_b   1.000
_cell.length_c   1.000
_cell.angle_alpha   90.00
_cell.angle_beta   90.00
_cell.angle_gamma   90.00
#
_symmetry.space_group_name_H-M   'P 1'
#
loop_
_entity.id
_entity.type
_entity.pdbx_description
1 polymer ?
#
loop_
_entity_poly.entity_id
_entity_poly.type
_entity_poly.pdbx_seq_one_letter_code
_entity_poly.pdbx_strand_id
1 'polypeptide(L)' 'MTRILQISDLHIMPEGQLFQDAIDTAAALRQMLSGLTGLLPAIGPVERLVISGDLTETGCKGAYDHLRDIMAEAA' A
#
# COMPACT_ATOMS: atom_id res chain seq x y z
N MET A 1 11.85 14.27 -17.04
CA MET A 1 11.25 14.98 -15.91
C MET A 1 10.73 13.92 -14.96
N THR A 2 11.27 13.84 -13.75
CA THR A 2 11.02 12.69 -12.88
C THR A 2 9.59 12.67 -12.36
N ARG A 3 8.91 11.52 -12.46
CA ARG A 3 7.54 11.34 -11.94
C ARG A 3 7.56 10.40 -10.74
N ILE A 4 7.04 10.89 -9.62
CA ILE A 4 6.94 10.15 -8.36
C ILE A 4 5.47 10.03 -8.02
N LEU A 5 5.02 8.81 -7.77
CA LEU A 5 3.73 8.56 -7.15
C LEU A 5 3.94 8.55 -5.64
N GLN A 6 3.19 9.39 -4.92
CA GLN A 6 3.25 9.44 -3.47
C GLN A 6 1.91 9.03 -2.87
N ILE A 7 1.95 8.08 -1.94
CA ILE A 7 0.84 7.65 -1.10
C ILE A 7 1.26 7.74 0.36
N SER A 8 0.32 7.65 1.29
CA SER A 8 0.58 7.77 2.72
C SER A 8 -0.52 7.07 3.52
N ASP A 9 -0.29 6.88 4.82
CA ASP A 9 -1.31 6.50 5.80
C ASP A 9 -2.01 5.18 5.45
N LEU A 10 -1.19 4.12 5.29
CA LEU A 10 -1.69 2.79 4.93
C LEU A 10 -2.38 2.08 6.09
N HIS A 11 -1.92 2.33 7.31
CA HIS A 11 -2.42 1.72 8.55
C HIS A 11 -2.59 0.19 8.43
N ILE A 12 -1.60 -0.49 7.83
CA ILE A 12 -1.65 -1.95 7.66
C ILE A 12 -1.72 -2.64 9.02
N MET A 13 -2.66 -3.56 9.12
CA MET A 13 -2.87 -4.44 10.26
C MET A 13 -2.12 -5.77 10.06
N PRO A 14 -1.85 -6.55 11.12
CA PRO A 14 -1.45 -7.94 10.98
C PRO A 14 -2.44 -8.73 10.11
N GLU A 15 -1.95 -9.78 9.46
CA GLU A 15 -2.79 -10.62 8.61
C GLU A 15 -4.05 -11.12 9.35
N GLY A 16 -5.20 -11.05 8.68
CA GLY A 16 -6.50 -11.44 9.23
C GLY A 16 -7.15 -10.44 10.19
N GLN A 17 -6.52 -9.30 10.48
CA GLN A 17 -7.10 -8.24 11.32
C GLN A 17 -7.62 -7.05 10.52
N LEU A 18 -8.62 -6.37 11.08
CA LEU A 18 -9.22 -5.17 10.51
C LEU A 18 -8.83 -3.93 11.32
N PHE A 19 -8.64 -2.80 10.65
CA PHE A 19 -8.49 -1.51 11.31
C PHE A 19 -9.82 -1.11 11.93
N GLN A 20 -9.79 -0.83 13.24
CA GLN A 20 -10.97 -0.55 14.07
C GLN A 20 -12.10 -1.58 13.89
N ASP A 21 -11.75 -2.86 13.73
CA ASP A 21 -12.68 -3.98 13.53
C ASP A 21 -13.63 -3.87 12.32
N ALA A 22 -13.35 -2.95 11.39
CA ALA A 22 -14.28 -2.63 10.29
C ALA A 22 -13.62 -2.54 8.90
N ILE A 23 -12.35 -2.11 8.83
CA ILE A 23 -11.71 -1.78 7.55
C ILE A 23 -10.57 -2.74 7.26
N ASP A 24 -10.63 -3.44 6.13
CA ASP A 24 -9.51 -4.22 5.62
C ASP A 24 -8.55 -3.30 4.84
N THR A 25 -7.55 -2.75 5.55
CA THR A 25 -6.56 -1.84 4.95
C THR A 25 -5.65 -2.56 3.95
N ALA A 26 -5.44 -3.87 4.11
CA ALA A 26 -4.66 -4.68 3.18
C ALA A 26 -5.41 -4.89 1.85
N ALA A 27 -6.70 -5.20 1.90
CA ALA A 27 -7.54 -5.30 0.71
C ALA A 27 -7.63 -3.95 -0.03
N ALA A 28 -7.76 -2.84 0.70
CA ALA A 28 -7.77 -1.51 0.11
C ALA A 28 -6.45 -1.17 -0.61
N LEU A 29 -5.30 -1.47 0.01
CA LEU A 29 -3.99 -1.30 -0.60
C LEU A 29 -3.84 -2.14 -1.89
N ARG A 30 -4.20 -3.43 -1.85
CA ARG A 30 -4.18 -4.30 -3.04
C ARG A 30 -5.06 -3.77 -4.17
N GLN A 31 -6.27 -3.31 -3.85
CA GLN A 31 -7.18 -2.74 -4.84
C GLN A 31 -6.58 -1.48 -5.49
N MET A 32 -5.97 -0.61 -4.68
CA MET A 32 -5.33 0.61 -5.17
C MET A 32 -4.11 0.30 -6.06
N LEU A 33 -3.24 -0.64 -5.67
CA LEU A 33 -2.10 -1.08 -6.48
C LEU A 33 -2.54 -1.68 -7.83
N SER A 34 -3.60 -2.49 -7.83
CA SER A 34 -4.20 -3.01 -9.05
C SER A 34 -4.76 -1.89 -9.96
N GLY A 35 -5.50 -0.95 -9.37
CA GLY A 35 -6.04 0.20 -10.10
C GLY A 35 -4.96 1.12 -10.70
N LEU A 36 -3.85 1.31 -9.99
CA LEU A 36 -2.71 2.12 -10.47
C LEU A 36 -2.13 1.58 -11.77
N THR A 37 -2.03 0.26 -11.92
CA THR A 37 -1.53 -0.37 -13.15
C THR A 37 -2.37 0.04 -14.37
N GLY A 38 -3.69 0.16 -14.21
CA GLY A 38 -4.59 0.64 -15.25
C GLY A 38 -4.49 2.14 -15.54
N LEU A 39 -4.01 2.95 -14.59
CA LEU A 39 -3.86 4.39 -14.73
C LEU A 39 -2.52 4.81 -15.35
N LEU A 40 -1.48 3.97 -15.29
CA LEU A 40 -0.15 4.26 -15.82
C LEU A 40 -0.15 4.80 -17.27
N PRO A 41 -0.97 4.27 -18.21
CA PRO A 41 -1.02 4.82 -19.57
C PRO A 41 -1.50 6.29 -19.64
N ALA A 42 -2.35 6.71 -18.70
CA ALA A 42 -2.89 8.07 -18.66
C ALA A 42 -1.96 9.07 -17.94
N ILE A 43 -1.25 8.61 -16.90
CA ILE A 43 -0.35 9.46 -16.10
C ILE A 43 1.12 9.36 -16.51
N GLY A 44 1.43 8.54 -17.54
CA GLY A 44 2.78 8.30 -18.03
C GLY A 44 3.63 7.45 -17.09
N PRO A 45 4.92 7.20 -17.44
CA PRO A 45 5.80 6.36 -16.62
C PRO A 45 6.04 7.01 -15.26
N VAL A 46 5.80 6.24 -14.19
CA VAL A 46 6.17 6.59 -12.82
C VAL A 46 7.51 5.93 -12.52
N GLU A 47 8.49 6.71 -12.08
CA GLU A 47 9.83 6.18 -11.79
C GLU A 47 9.95 5.64 -10.37
N ARG A 48 9.18 6.20 -9.43
CA ARG A 48 9.25 5.82 -8.01
C ARG A 48 7.87 5.91 -7.36
N LEU A 49 7.59 4.96 -6.47
CA LEU A 49 6.55 5.05 -5.46
C LEU A 49 7.19 5.48 -4.13
N VAL A 50 6.63 6.49 -3.50
CA VAL A 50 7.00 6.93 -2.15
C VAL A 50 5.80 6.72 -1.24
N ILE A 51 6.05 6.12 -0.06
CA ILE A 51 5.04 5.93 0.98
C ILE A 51 5.50 6.74 2.20
N SER A 52 4.74 7.78 2.57
CA SER A 52 5.27 8.88 3.40
C SER A 52 4.88 8.87 4.89
N GLY A 53 4.28 7.80 5.42
CA GLY A 53 3.89 7.76 6.83
C GLY A 53 2.93 6.62 7.12
N ASP A 54 2.76 6.32 8.41
CA ASP A 54 1.78 5.37 8.97
C ASP A 54 1.63 4.10 8.13
N LEU A 55 2.77 3.47 7.85
CA LEU A 55 2.87 2.23 7.07
C LEU A 55 2.02 1.11 7.69
N THR A 56 2.03 1.05 9.02
CA THR A 56 1.31 0.05 9.81
C THR A 56 0.66 0.75 10.98
N GLU A 57 -0.52 0.29 11.39
CA GLU A 57 -1.21 0.86 12.56
C GLU A 57 -0.51 0.52 13.88
N THR A 58 -0.08 -0.73 14.03
CA THR A 58 0.39 -1.28 15.33
C THR A 58 1.89 -1.17 15.55
N GLY A 59 2.67 -0.90 14.49
CA GLY A 59 4.13 -0.94 14.53
C GLY A 59 4.73 -2.33 14.81
N CYS A 60 3.92 -3.39 14.89
CA CYS A 60 4.40 -4.72 15.24
C CYS A 60 4.99 -5.46 14.03
N LYS A 61 5.80 -6.49 14.30
CA LYS A 61 6.44 -7.31 13.26
C LYS A 61 5.43 -7.90 12.27
N GLY A 62 4.30 -8.42 12.76
CA GLY A 62 3.28 -9.04 11.92
C GLY A 62 2.65 -8.07 10.91
N ALA A 63 2.46 -6.80 11.28
CA ALA A 63 1.94 -5.80 10.36
C ALA A 63 2.95 -5.41 9.28
N TYR A 64 4.24 -5.31 9.64
CA TYR A 64 5.30 -5.05 8.65
C TYR A 64 5.57 -6.24 7.74
N ASP A 65 5.48 -7.48 8.26
CA ASP A 65 5.55 -8.68 7.44
C ASP A 65 4.41 -8.70 6.42
N HIS A 66 3.18 -8.45 6.87
CA HIS A 66 2.02 -8.38 6.00
C HIS A 66 2.14 -7.29 4.93
N LEU A 67 2.58 -6.07 5.31
CA LEU A 67 2.85 -5.00 4.34
C LEU A 67 3.92 -5.41 3.31
N ARG A 68 5.03 -6.01 3.76
CA ARG A 68 6.10 -6.46 2.86
C ARG A 68 5.56 -7.48 1.86
N ASP A 69 4.74 -8.41 2.31
CA ASP A 69 4.17 -9.46 1.47
C ASP A 69 3.20 -8.87 0.44
N ILE A 70 2.33 -7.92 0.84
CA ILE A 70 1.46 -7.17 -0.09
C ILE A 70 2.28 -6.44 -1.16
N MET A 71 3.36 -5.77 -0.77
CA MET A 71 4.21 -5.03 -1.71
C MET A 71 4.97 -5.97 -2.66
N ALA A 72 5.32 -7.17 -2.21
CA ALA A 72 5.97 -8.19 -3.04
C ALA A 72 5.01 -8.81 -4.08
N GLU A 73 3.70 -8.88 -3.80
CA GLU A 73 2.68 -9.31 -4.77
C GLU A 73 2.52 -8.32 -5.94
N ALA A 74 2.81 -7.04 -5.71
CA ALA A 74 2.63 -5.96 -6.68
C ALA A 74 3.90 -5.62 -7.50
N ALA A 75 5.04 -6.26 -7.19
CA ALA A 75 6.31 -6.08 -7.89
C ALA A 75 6.42 -6.99 -9.12
#